data_AF-A0AAW4QTF0-F1
#
_entry.id   AF-A0AAW4QTF0-F1
#
_cell.length_a   1.000
_cell.length_b   1.000
_cell.length_c   1.000
_cell.angle_alpha   90.00
_cell.angle_beta   90.00
_cell.angle_gamma   90.00
#
_symmetry.space_group_name_H-M   'P 1'
#
loop_
_entity.id
_entity.type
_entity.pdbx_description
1 polymer ?
#
loop_
_entity_poly.entity_id
_entity_poly.type
_entity_poly.pdbx_seq_one_letter_code
_entity_poly.pdbx_strand_id
1 'polypeptide(L)'
;MFPKRVKLLLILCASSLLSGCWDQEPLREASLAYSVGADITEENKLQQTIELVKSSSGEQSSFENEIYSATGHNILDTGDALKKKCDWEYSLF
;
A
#
# COMPACT_ATOMS: atom_id res chain seq x y z
N MET A 1 7.77 17.91 49.20
CA MET A 1 6.47 17.96 48.50
C MET A 1 6.54 17.76 46.98
N PHE A 2 7.65 17.22 46.44
CA PHE A 2 7.92 17.15 44.99
C PHE A 2 7.84 15.77 44.28
N PRO A 3 7.77 14.59 44.94
CA PRO A 3 7.93 13.31 44.24
C PRO A 3 6.76 12.99 43.30
N LYS A 4 5.55 13.46 43.63
CA LYS A 4 4.35 13.26 42.79
C LYS A 4 4.41 14.10 41.50
N ARG A 5 4.98 15.31 41.56
CA ARG A 5 5.13 16.20 40.39
C ARG A 5 6.19 15.67 39.43
N VAL A 6 7.30 15.15 39.96
CA VAL A 6 8.36 14.52 39.16
C VAL A 6 7.86 13.26 38.45
N LYS A 7 7.09 12.40 39.14
CA LYS A 7 6.46 11.22 38.52
C LYS A 7 5.49 11.59 37.40
N LEU A 8 4.67 12.63 37.60
CA LEU A 8 3.73 13.09 36.57
C LEU A 8 4.45 13.61 35.32
N LEU A 9 5.53 14.38 35.50
CA LEU A 9 6.35 14.87 34.40
C LEU A 9 7.02 13.72 33.63
N LEU A 10 7.54 12.72 34.34
CA LEU A 10 8.11 11.52 33.72
C LEU A 10 7.10 10.74 32.88
N ILE A 11 5.87 10.57 33.39
CA ILE A 11 4.79 9.89 32.66
C ILE A 11 4.43 10.67 31.40
N LEU A 12 4.29 12.00 31.49
CA LEU A 12 3.98 12.84 30.33
C LEU A 12 5.09 12.78 29.26
N CYS A 13 6.36 12.88 29.67
CA CYS A 13 7.50 12.75 28.74
C CYS A 13 7.59 11.37 28.10
N ALA A 14 7.36 10.29 28.85
CA ALA A 14 7.36 8.94 28.29
C ALA A 14 6.20 8.78 27.29
N SER A 15 5.01 9.30 27.62
CA SER A 15 3.83 9.22 26.77
C SER A 15 4.01 9.96 25.44
N SER A 16 4.68 11.11 25.45
CA SER A 16 4.97 11.87 24.22
C SER A 16 5.99 11.20 23.29
N LEU A 17 6.80 10.28 23.82
CA LEU A 17 7.76 9.51 23.02
C LEU A 17 7.14 8.23 22.43
N LEU A 18 5.96 7.81 22.91
CA LEU A 18 5.24 6.64 22.40
C LEU A 18 4.43 6.91 21.11
N SER A 19 4.29 8.16 20.68
CA SER A 19 3.53 8.49 19.46
C SER A 19 4.30 8.24 18.16
N GLY A 20 5.56 7.77 18.23
CA GLY A 20 6.48 7.70 17.09
C GLY A 20 6.76 6.31 16.50
N CYS A 21 6.10 5.25 16.96
CA CYS A 21 6.36 3.86 16.49
C CYS A 21 5.17 3.20 15.83
N TRP A 22 4.21 3.98 15.34
CA TRP A 22 3.21 3.42 14.43
C TRP A 22 3.91 3.26 13.08
N ASP A 23 4.02 2.02 12.64
CA ASP A 23 4.54 1.63 11.33
C ASP A 23 3.66 2.29 10.25
N GLN A 24 4.02 3.53 9.95
CA GLN A 24 3.18 4.42 9.16
C GLN A 24 3.63 4.23 7.73
N GLU A 25 3.06 3.24 7.05
CA GLU A 25 3.17 3.15 5.60
C GLU A 25 2.55 4.42 5.00
N PRO A 26 3.34 5.28 4.34
CA PRO A 26 2.83 6.56 3.86
C PRO A 26 1.83 6.32 2.72
N LEU A 27 0.54 6.35 3.06
CA LEU A 27 -0.57 6.25 2.08
C LEU A 27 -0.53 7.32 0.99
N ARG A 28 0.24 8.39 1.18
CA ARG A 28 0.50 9.42 0.17
C ARG A 28 1.21 8.86 -1.07
N GLU A 29 2.04 7.85 -0.89
CA GLU A 29 2.80 7.21 -1.99
C GLU A 29 2.18 5.87 -2.41
N ALA A 30 1.13 5.44 -1.71
CA ALA A 30 0.39 4.23 -2.07
C ALA A 30 -0.40 4.46 -3.37
N SER A 31 -0.30 3.50 -4.28
CA SER A 31 -1.10 3.46 -5.51
C SER A 31 -2.35 2.60 -5.28
N LEU A 32 -3.52 3.14 -5.59
CA LEU A 32 -4.78 2.39 -5.48
C LEU A 32 -5.08 1.67 -6.80
N ALA A 33 -5.25 0.35 -6.73
CA ALA A 33 -5.81 -0.41 -7.84
C ALA A 33 -7.29 -0.03 -8.01
N TYR A 34 -7.62 0.50 -9.18
CA TYR A 34 -8.95 0.98 -9.52
C TYR A 34 -9.86 -0.15 -10.03
N SER A 35 -9.28 -1.09 -10.77
CA SER A 35 -9.98 -2.29 -11.22
C SER A 35 -9.07 -3.51 -11.19
N VAL A 36 -9.68 -4.69 -11.01
CA VAL A 36 -9.01 -6.00 -11.10
C VAL A 36 -9.89 -6.94 -11.91
N GLY A 37 -9.29 -7.62 -12.89
CA GLY A 37 -9.89 -8.66 -13.70
C GLY A 37 -9.11 -9.97 -13.54
N ALA A 38 -9.83 -11.10 -13.62
CA ALA A 38 -9.24 -12.43 -13.53
C ALA A 38 -9.84 -13.34 -14.58
N ASP A 39 -8.97 -14.00 -15.36
CA ASP A 39 -9.33 -14.87 -16.47
C ASP A 39 -8.50 -16.16 -16.41
N ILE A 40 -8.97 -17.23 -17.05
CA ILE A 40 -8.19 -18.45 -17.25
C ILE A 40 -7.61 -18.43 -18.66
N THR A 41 -6.29 -18.63 -18.78
CA THR A 41 -5.59 -18.68 -20.07
C THR A 41 -5.78 -20.02 -20.76
N GLU A 42 -5.41 -20.08 -22.05
CA GLU A 42 -5.39 -21.34 -22.82
C GLU A 42 -4.49 -22.42 -22.20
N GLU A 43 -3.46 -22.02 -21.47
CA GLU A 43 -2.56 -22.93 -20.72
C GLU A 43 -3.13 -23.37 -19.36
N ASN A 44 -4.41 -23.08 -19.09
CA ASN A 44 -5.07 -23.36 -17.81
C ASN A 44 -4.36 -22.72 -16.60
N LYS A 45 -3.85 -21.50 -16.78
CA LYS A 45 -3.29 -20.66 -15.72
C LYS A 45 -4.23 -19.50 -15.42
N LEU A 46 -4.18 -19.02 -14.18
CA LEU A 46 -4.88 -17.78 -13.81
C LEU A 46 -4.09 -16.60 -14.38
N GLN A 47 -4.78 -15.69 -15.07
CA GLN A 47 -4.27 -14.36 -15.43
C GLN A 47 -5.02 -13.32 -14.60
N GLN A 48 -4.29 -12.51 -13.84
CA GLN A 48 -4.85 -11.32 -13.21
C GLN A 48 -4.36 -10.07 -13.93
N THR A 49 -5.28 -9.14 -14.15
CA THR A 49 -5.02 -7.82 -14.72
C THR A 49 -5.49 -6.76 -13.75
N ILE A 50 -4.68 -5.75 -13.51
CA ILE A 50 -5.01 -4.62 -12.65
C ILE A 50 -4.86 -3.32 -13.42
N GLU A 51 -5.68 -2.35 -13.05
CA GLU A 51 -5.60 -0.98 -13.51
C GLU A 51 -5.23 -0.09 -12.32
N LEU A 52 -4.14 0.67 -12.46
CA LEU A 52 -3.68 1.65 -11.49
C LEU A 52 -3.97 3.05 -12.00
N VAL A 53 -4.56 3.87 -11.14
CA VAL A 53 -4.79 5.29 -11.45
C VAL A 53 -3.68 6.10 -10.80
N LYS A 54 -2.87 6.79 -11.61
CA LYS A 54 -1.90 7.77 -11.11
C LYS A 54 -2.51 9.18 -11.16
N SER A 55 -2.55 9.84 -10.01
CA SER A 55 -2.86 11.26 -9.94
C SER A 55 -1.62 12.08 -10.28
N SER A 56 -1.65 12.85 -11.36
CA SER A 56 -0.61 13.86 -11.61
C SER A 56 -0.75 15.00 -10.61
N SER A 57 0.33 15.35 -9.91
CA SER A 57 0.36 16.48 -9.00
C SER A 57 0.57 17.77 -9.79
N GLY A 58 -0.51 18.33 -10.35
CA GLY A 58 -0.50 19.58 -11.11
C GLY A 58 -1.87 19.89 -11.70
N GLU A 59 -2.22 21.17 -11.84
CA GLU A 59 -3.52 21.62 -12.35
C GLU A 59 -3.97 20.84 -13.60
N GLN A 60 -5.23 20.38 -13.56
CA GLN A 60 -5.99 19.75 -14.64
C GLN A 60 -5.91 18.22 -14.79
N SER A 61 -6.68 17.52 -13.94
CA SER A 61 -7.63 16.44 -14.27
C SER A 61 -7.30 15.38 -15.34
N SER A 62 -6.05 15.07 -15.62
CA SER A 62 -5.68 13.88 -16.41
C SER A 62 -5.25 12.76 -15.46
N PHE A 63 -6.15 11.81 -15.24
CA PHE A 63 -5.80 10.52 -14.65
C PHE A 63 -5.10 9.71 -15.74
N GLU A 64 -3.86 9.29 -15.48
CA GLU A 64 -3.18 8.32 -16.32
C GLU A 64 -3.37 6.93 -15.71
N ASN A 65 -3.90 6.02 -16.53
CA ASN A 65 -4.15 4.64 -16.12
C ASN A 65 -3.00 3.77 -16.62
N GLU A 66 -2.39 3.03 -15.71
CA GLU A 66 -1.40 2.01 -16.02
C GLU A 66 -2.03 0.63 -15.84
N ILE A 67 -1.90 -0.22 -16.85
CA ILE A 67 -2.49 -1.56 -16.84
C ILE A 67 -1.37 -2.58 -16.78
N TYR A 68 -1.46 -3.48 -15.80
CA TYR A 68 -0.50 -4.56 -15.60
C TYR A 68 -1.21 -5.90 -15.54
N SER A 69 -0.63 -6.91 -16.18
CA SER A 69 -1.14 -8.29 -16.11
C SER A 69 -0.04 -9.27 -15.72
N ALA A 70 -0.40 -10.32 -14.98
CA ALA A 70 0.49 -11.45 -14.68
C ALA A 70 -0.27 -12.78 -14.69
N THR A 71 0.45 -13.87 -14.94
CA THR A 71 -0.07 -15.24 -14.95
C THR A 71 0.57 -16.08 -13.85
N GLY A 72 -0.19 -17.04 -13.30
CA GLY A 72 0.22 -17.90 -12.19
C GLY A 72 -0.75 -19.06 -11.97
N HIS A 73 -0.49 -19.93 -10.99
CA HIS A 73 -1.35 -21.09 -10.74
C HIS A 73 -2.54 -20.75 -9.85
N ASN A 74 -2.45 -19.67 -9.08
CA ASN A 74 -3.47 -19.23 -8.13
C ASN A 74 -3.35 -17.70 -7.92
N ILE A 75 -4.27 -17.14 -7.14
CA ILE A 75 -4.36 -15.69 -6.87
C ILE A 75 -3.10 -15.13 -6.19
N LEU A 76 -2.45 -15.90 -5.33
CA LEU A 76 -1.23 -15.48 -4.64
C LEU A 76 -0.05 -15.42 -5.61
N ASP A 77 0.11 -16.43 -6.46
CA ASP A 77 1.16 -16.46 -7.50
C ASP A 77 1.06 -15.23 -8.43
N THR A 78 -0.17 -14.93 -8.90
CA THR A 78 -0.43 -13.79 -9.78
C THR A 78 -0.24 -12.46 -9.04
N GLY A 79 -0.62 -12.38 -7.76
CA GLY A 79 -0.39 -11.23 -6.91
C GLY A 79 1.09 -10.92 -6.71
N ASP A 80 1.89 -11.93 -6.37
CA ASP A 80 3.35 -11.79 -6.22
C ASP A 80 4.03 -11.37 -7.53
N ALA A 81 3.57 -11.89 -8.65
CA ALA A 81 4.06 -11.51 -9.97
C ALA A 81 3.66 -10.07 -10.35
N LEU A 82 2.46 -9.63 -9.98
CA LEU A 82 2.00 -8.25 -10.18
C LEU A 82 2.79 -7.27 -9.32
N LYS A 83 3.03 -7.58 -8.04
CA LYS A 83 3.84 -6.75 -7.12
C LYS A 83 5.22 -6.43 -7.70
N LYS A 84 5.88 -7.42 -8.32
CA LYS A 84 7.17 -7.26 -9.01
C LYS A 84 7.10 -6.38 -10.26
N LYS A 85 5.97 -6.35 -10.96
CA LYS A 85 5.78 -5.57 -12.20
C LYS A 85 5.43 -4.11 -11.94
N CYS A 86 4.73 -3.84 -10.83
CA CYS A 86 4.17 -2.52 -10.56
C CYS A 86 5.04 -1.66 -9.62
N ASP A 87 6.23 -2.15 -9.23
CA ASP A 87 7.13 -1.50 -8.27
C ASP A 87 6.43 -1.09 -6.96
N TRP A 88 5.50 -1.94 -6.50
CA TRP A 88 4.71 -1.67 -5.30
C TRP A 88 5.54 -1.97 -4.05
N GLU A 89 6.08 -0.92 -3.43
CA GLU A 89 6.77 -1.02 -2.13
C GLU A 89 5.76 -1.23 -0.98
N TYR A 90 4.48 -0.86 -1.18
CA TYR A 90 3.39 -1.03 -0.23
C TYR A 90 2.09 -1.43 -0.94
N SER A 91 1.45 -2.52 -0.51
CA SER A 91 0.21 -3.02 -1.12
C SER A 91 -0.75 -3.49 -0.02
N LEU A 92 -1.99 -2.97 -0.04
CA LEU A 92 -3.07 -3.30 0.90
C LEU A 92 -3.73 -4.67 0.63
N PHE A 93 -3.04 -5.57 -0.08
CA PHE A 93 -3.49 -6.93 -0.37
C PHE A 93 -2.37 -7.96 -0.16
#